data_AF-A0A2E9TYE4-F1
#
_entry.id   AF-A0A2E9TYE4-F1
#
_cell.length_a   1.000
_cell.length_b   1.000
_cell.length_c   1.000
_cell.angle_alpha   90.00
_cell.angle_beta   90.00
_cell.angle_gamma   90.00
#
_symmetry.space_group_name_H-M   'P 1'
#
loop_
_entity.id
_entity.type
_entity.pdbx_description
1 polymer ?
#
loop_
_entity_poly.entity_id
_entity_poly.type
_entity_poly.pdbx_seq_one_letter_code
_entity_poly.pdbx_strand_id
1 'polypeptide(L)'
;MVFLMCLGVLQISVSRSGIKGLWLTKSGFFNRCLAVILIVIGPTYFFVQPIFGFDISCFGNGVIGCFSKTLSMDEIGFARNINDFDGGIAGAQQAIWFSLAALLSICVSAVSGAFVTGLHSSKLNNEAYGLAMLSYSSYTTTLNRSVKFVWKNCKTNFSGLI
;
A
#
# COMPACT_ATOMS: atom_id res chain seq x y z
N MET A 1 -4.32 -9.65 -0.11
CA MET A 1 -5.56 -8.83 -0.09
C MET A 1 -5.40 -7.49 0.66
N VAL A 2 -5.06 -7.49 1.95
CA VAL A 2 -5.12 -6.28 2.81
C VAL A 2 -4.24 -5.15 2.28
N PHE A 3 -3.00 -5.46 1.91
CA PHE A 3 -2.09 -4.49 1.28
C PHE A 3 -2.72 -3.78 0.07
N LEU A 4 -3.33 -4.54 -0.86
CA LEU A 4 -3.94 -4.00 -2.08
C LEU A 4 -5.15 -3.11 -1.74
N MET A 5 -5.98 -3.54 -0.79
CA MET A 5 -7.14 -2.77 -0.35
C MET A 5 -6.71 -1.48 0.34
N CYS A 6 -5.74 -1.54 1.26
CA CYS A 6 -5.20 -0.36 1.94
C CYS A 6 -4.56 0.61 0.94
N LEU A 7 -3.77 0.12 -0.02
CA LEU A 7 -3.17 0.94 -1.07
C LEU A 7 -4.24 1.60 -1.94
N GLY A 8 -5.27 0.85 -2.34
CA GLY A 8 -6.41 1.38 -3.10
C GLY A 8 -7.18 2.46 -2.34
N VAL A 9 -7.59 2.19 -1.09
CA VAL A 9 -8.29 3.17 -0.24
C VAL A 9 -7.45 4.44 -0.04
N LEU A 10 -6.14 4.27 0.17
CA LEU A 10 -5.21 5.38 0.28
C LEU A 10 -5.18 6.19 -1.01
N GLN A 11 -5.08 5.55 -2.18
CA GLN A 11 -5.08 6.23 -3.48
C GLN A 11 -6.39 6.98 -3.79
N ILE A 12 -7.54 6.46 -3.38
CA ILE A 12 -8.82 7.19 -3.46
C ILE A 12 -8.76 8.44 -2.58
N SER A 13 -8.32 8.30 -1.33
CA SER A 13 -8.25 9.39 -0.36
C SER A 13 -7.32 10.52 -0.84
N VAL A 14 -6.08 10.18 -1.23
CA VAL A 14 -5.08 11.18 -1.67
C VAL A 14 -5.42 11.80 -3.02
N SER A 15 -6.11 11.10 -3.91
CA SER A 15 -6.56 11.64 -5.20
C SER A 15 -7.79 12.57 -5.06
N ARG A 16 -8.60 12.41 -4.01
CA ARG A 16 -9.68 13.36 -3.68
C ARG A 16 -9.14 14.59 -2.96
N SER A 17 -8.19 14.42 -2.04
CA SER A 17 -7.58 15.52 -1.28
C SER A 17 -6.53 16.31 -2.06
N GLY A 18 -6.20 15.91 -3.30
CA GLY A 18 -5.22 16.62 -4.14
C GLY A 18 -3.77 16.48 -3.68
N ILE A 19 -3.46 15.49 -2.85
CA ILE A 19 -2.15 15.25 -2.25
C ILE A 19 -1.27 14.52 -3.26
N LYS A 20 -0.70 15.26 -4.20
CA LYS A 20 0.08 14.73 -5.34
C LYS A 20 1.34 13.97 -4.92
N GLY A 21 1.94 14.34 -3.78
CA GLY A 21 3.16 13.73 -3.25
C GLY A 21 3.04 12.25 -2.85
N LEU A 22 1.82 11.69 -2.80
CA LEU A 22 1.54 10.27 -2.52
C LEU A 22 0.93 9.52 -3.72
N TRP A 23 0.78 10.18 -4.86
CA TRP A 23 0.14 9.57 -6.03
C TRP A 23 1.03 8.50 -6.66
N LEU A 24 0.45 7.35 -7.01
CA LEU A 24 1.18 6.30 -7.75
C LEU A 24 1.45 6.70 -9.21
N THR A 25 0.58 7.54 -9.79
CA THR A 25 0.73 8.05 -11.15
C THR A 25 0.51 9.56 -11.23
N LYS A 26 0.85 10.15 -12.37
CA LYS A 26 0.70 11.59 -12.64
C LYS A 26 -0.76 12.06 -12.68
N SER A 27 -1.69 11.21 -13.12
CA SER A 27 -3.10 11.58 -13.32
C SER A 27 -3.97 11.18 -12.13
N GLY A 28 -4.70 12.14 -11.57
CA GLY A 28 -5.64 11.89 -10.48
C GLY A 28 -6.77 10.94 -10.89
N PHE A 29 -7.24 11.00 -12.15
CA PHE A 29 -8.25 10.07 -12.66
C PHE A 29 -7.73 8.63 -12.70
N PHE A 30 -6.52 8.44 -13.22
CA PHE A 30 -5.93 7.10 -13.34
C PHE A 30 -5.59 6.51 -11.97
N ASN A 31 -5.15 7.31 -11.00
CA ASN A 31 -5.01 6.83 -9.61
C ASN A 31 -6.35 6.34 -9.03
N ARG A 32 -7.47 7.00 -9.32
CA ARG A 32 -8.80 6.56 -8.86
C ARG A 32 -9.22 5.25 -9.52
N CYS A 33 -9.06 5.13 -10.84
CA CYS A 33 -9.37 3.88 -11.55
C CYS A 33 -8.51 2.73 -11.03
N LEU A 34 -7.19 2.94 -10.94
CA LEU A 34 -6.26 1.95 -10.41
C LEU A 34 -6.61 1.59 -8.97
N ALA A 35 -7.01 2.55 -8.14
CA ALA A 35 -7.42 2.30 -6.78
C ALA A 35 -8.66 1.42 -6.65
N VAL A 36 -9.69 1.69 -7.47
CA VAL A 36 -10.90 0.85 -7.52
C VAL A 36 -10.53 -0.57 -7.94
N ILE A 37 -9.67 -0.71 -8.96
CA ILE A 37 -9.17 -2.01 -9.41
C ILE A 37 -8.45 -2.74 -8.27
N LEU A 38 -7.56 -2.07 -7.52
CA LEU A 38 -6.85 -2.67 -6.39
C LEU A 38 -7.80 -3.13 -5.27
N ILE A 39 -8.84 -2.35 -4.98
CA ILE A 39 -9.85 -2.69 -3.97
C ILE A 39 -10.63 -3.93 -4.38
N VAL A 40 -10.97 -4.08 -5.67
CA VAL A 40 -11.73 -5.25 -6.16
C VAL A 40 -10.82 -6.48 -6.28
N ILE A 41 -9.61 -6.32 -6.83
CA ILE A 41 -8.66 -7.42 -7.00
C ILE A 41 -8.27 -8.06 -5.65
N GLY A 42 -8.18 -7.28 -4.57
CA GLY A 42 -7.81 -7.81 -3.25
C GLY A 42 -8.70 -8.97 -2.77
N PRO A 43 -10.02 -8.74 -2.60
CA PRO A 43 -11.00 -9.78 -2.29
C PRO A 43 -11.13 -10.82 -3.40
N THR A 44 -11.14 -10.43 -4.68
CA THR A 44 -11.23 -11.41 -5.78
C THR A 44 -10.09 -12.41 -5.71
N TYR A 45 -8.85 -11.95 -5.52
CA TYR A 45 -7.69 -12.82 -5.34
C TYR A 45 -7.86 -13.75 -4.13
N PHE A 46 -8.35 -13.24 -2.98
CA PHE A 46 -8.58 -14.06 -1.80
C PHE A 46 -9.58 -15.20 -2.04
N PHE A 47 -10.65 -14.93 -2.79
CA PHE A 47 -11.67 -15.94 -3.10
C PHE A 47 -11.27 -16.87 -4.25
N VAL A 48 -10.45 -16.38 -5.19
CA VAL A 48 -10.03 -17.14 -6.37
C VAL A 48 -8.81 -18.01 -6.08
N GLN A 49 -7.90 -17.59 -5.20
CA GLN A 49 -6.71 -18.35 -4.82
C GLN A 49 -6.99 -19.82 -4.46
N PRO A 50 -7.98 -20.18 -3.62
CA PRO A 50 -8.23 -21.59 -3.27
C PRO A 50 -8.75 -22.43 -4.44
N ILE A 51 -9.25 -21.83 -5.52
CA ILE A 51 -9.71 -22.55 -6.73
C ILE A 51 -8.51 -23.08 -7.52
N PHE A 52 -7.39 -22.37 -7.46
CA PHE A 52 -6.15 -22.72 -8.15
C PHE A 52 -5.13 -23.18 -7.10
N GLY A 53 -5.21 -24.45 -6.70
CA GLY A 53 -4.21 -25.06 -5.82
C GLY A 53 -2.85 -25.08 -6.50
N PHE A 54 -1.91 -24.28 -6.01
CA PHE A 54 -0.53 -24.28 -6.49
C PHE A 54 0.28 -25.26 -5.64
N ASP A 55 0.68 -26.38 -6.25
CA ASP A 55 1.63 -27.30 -5.63
C ASP A 55 3.05 -26.88 -6.02
N ILE A 56 3.93 -26.65 -5.04
CA ILE A 56 5.34 -26.31 -5.31
C ILE A 56 6.14 -27.56 -5.70
N SER A 57 5.68 -28.76 -5.37
CA SER A 57 6.42 -30.01 -5.58
C SER A 57 6.52 -30.45 -7.05
N CYS A 58 5.77 -29.83 -7.95
CA CYS A 58 5.79 -30.10 -9.40
C CYS A 58 6.76 -29.19 -10.19
N PHE A 59 7.58 -28.36 -9.51
CA PHE A 59 8.66 -27.58 -10.12
C PHE A 59 9.78 -28.53 -10.64
N GLY A 60 9.54 -29.13 -11.80
CA GLY A 60 10.43 -30.09 -12.44
C GLY A 60 9.81 -30.75 -13.68
N ASN A 61 8.48 -30.89 -13.72
CA ASN A 61 7.76 -31.57 -14.82
C ASN A 61 6.93 -30.64 -15.73
N GLY A 62 7.20 -29.33 -15.67
CA GLY A 62 6.53 -28.30 -16.48
C GLY A 62 5.57 -27.44 -15.66
N VAL A 63 5.73 -26.12 -15.78
CA VAL A 63 5.03 -25.09 -14.99
C VAL A 63 3.49 -25.17 -15.12
N ILE A 64 2.99 -25.76 -16.20
CA ILE A 64 1.55 -25.89 -16.50
C ILE A 64 0.90 -27.00 -15.65
N GLY A 65 1.65 -28.06 -15.28
CA GLY A 65 1.14 -29.15 -14.45
C GLY A 65 0.92 -28.78 -12.97
N CYS A 66 1.45 -27.63 -12.54
CA CYS A 66 1.34 -27.14 -11.17
C CYS A 66 0.02 -26.44 -10.83
N PHE A 67 -0.78 -26.12 -11.84
CA PHE A 67 -2.09 -25.48 -11.69
C PHE A 67 -3.26 -26.49 -11.70
N SER A 68 -2.96 -27.79 -11.62
CA SER A 68 -3.89 -28.83 -12.06
C SER A 68 -4.95 -29.25 -11.03
N LYS A 69 -4.83 -28.85 -9.76
CA LYS A 69 -5.85 -29.21 -8.76
C LYS A 69 -6.98 -28.18 -8.75
N THR A 70 -7.95 -28.40 -9.64
CA THR A 70 -9.24 -27.73 -9.60
C THR A 70 -10.10 -28.42 -8.53
N LEU A 71 -10.42 -27.70 -7.45
CA LEU A 71 -11.29 -28.21 -6.39
C LEU A 71 -12.75 -28.25 -6.86
N SER A 72 -13.47 -29.32 -6.50
CA SER A 72 -14.91 -29.47 -6.73
C SER A 72 -15.70 -28.37 -6.02
N MET A 73 -16.85 -27.94 -6.55
CA MET A 73 -17.73 -26.94 -5.91
C MET A 73 -18.11 -27.30 -4.46
N ASP A 74 -18.20 -28.60 -4.16
CA ASP A 74 -18.49 -29.11 -2.81
C ASP A 74 -17.29 -28.97 -1.85
N GLU A 75 -16.07 -28.96 -2.39
CA GLU A 75 -14.82 -28.84 -1.64
C GLU A 75 -14.38 -27.38 -1.47
N ILE A 76 -14.88 -26.44 -2.29
CA ILE A 76 -14.61 -25.00 -2.18
C ILE A 76 -15.09 -24.44 -0.83
N GLY A 77 -16.15 -25.00 -0.26
CA GLY A 77 -16.61 -24.66 1.09
C GLY A 77 -15.56 -24.97 2.16
N PHE A 78 -14.95 -26.17 2.08
CA PHE A 78 -13.99 -26.68 3.05
C PHE A 78 -12.55 -26.17 2.82
N ALA A 79 -12.13 -25.96 1.56
CA ALA A 79 -10.86 -25.32 1.21
C ALA A 79 -10.80 -23.84 1.62
N ARG A 80 -11.93 -23.22 1.94
CA ARG A 80 -11.97 -21.87 2.55
C ARG A 80 -11.77 -21.91 4.07
N ASN A 81 -11.88 -23.08 4.68
CA ASN A 81 -11.59 -23.32 6.09
C ASN A 81 -10.17 -23.85 6.33
N ILE A 82 -9.24 -23.62 5.39
CA ILE A 82 -7.83 -23.98 5.56
C ILE A 82 -7.22 -23.24 6.77
N ASN A 83 -7.76 -22.08 7.14
CA ASN A 83 -7.30 -21.36 8.33
C ASN A 83 -7.73 -22.01 9.66
N ASP A 84 -8.53 -23.09 9.64
CA ASP A 84 -9.06 -23.73 10.85
C ASP A 84 -8.94 -25.27 10.87
N PHE A 85 -8.75 -25.94 9.72
CA PHE A 85 -8.62 -27.41 9.67
C PHE A 85 -7.19 -27.97 9.49
N ASP A 86 -6.21 -27.20 8.96
CA ASP A 86 -4.86 -27.71 8.68
C ASP A 86 -3.74 -26.67 8.97
N GLY A 87 -3.70 -26.11 10.17
CA GLY A 87 -2.55 -25.29 10.61
C GLY A 87 -2.59 -23.82 10.15
N GLY A 88 -3.78 -23.23 10.09
CA GLY A 88 -3.96 -21.80 9.86
C GLY A 88 -3.17 -20.91 10.82
N ILE A 89 -2.81 -19.72 10.35
CA ILE A 89 -2.12 -18.72 11.16
C ILE A 89 -3.07 -18.25 12.27
N ALA A 90 -2.61 -18.34 13.52
CA ALA A 90 -3.38 -17.89 14.68
C ALA A 90 -3.83 -16.43 14.51
N GLY A 91 -5.02 -16.07 14.99
CA GLY A 91 -5.62 -14.75 14.77
C GLY A 91 -4.73 -13.57 15.17
N ALA A 92 -3.91 -13.71 16.22
CA ALA A 92 -2.94 -12.69 16.62
C ALA A 92 -1.83 -12.47 15.57
N GLN A 93 -1.31 -13.54 14.99
CA GLN A 93 -0.33 -13.45 13.91
C GLN A 93 -0.94 -12.85 12.65
N GLN A 94 -2.18 -13.20 12.31
CA GLN A 94 -2.91 -12.61 11.18
C GLN A 94 -3.10 -11.10 11.36
N ALA A 95 -3.42 -10.63 12.57
CA ALA A 95 -3.54 -9.21 12.87
C ALA A 95 -2.22 -8.45 12.67
N ILE A 96 -1.08 -9.05 13.04
CA ILE A 96 0.26 -8.48 12.81
C ILE A 96 0.50 -8.35 11.30
N TRP A 97 0.23 -9.40 10.51
CA TRP A 97 0.41 -9.36 9.06
C TRP A 97 -0.49 -8.32 8.39
N PHE A 98 -1.72 -8.15 8.84
CA PHE A 98 -2.64 -7.12 8.32
C PHE A 98 -2.15 -5.71 8.63
N SER A 99 -1.67 -5.48 9.85
CA SER A 99 -1.11 -4.20 10.26
C SER A 99 0.17 -3.87 9.49
N LEU A 100 1.05 -4.87 9.32
CA LEU A 100 2.27 -4.73 8.52
C LEU A 100 1.96 -4.44 7.05
N ALA A 101 0.96 -5.11 6.47
CA ALA A 101 0.50 -4.86 5.11
C ALA A 101 -0.06 -3.44 4.95
N ALA A 102 -0.80 -2.92 5.95
CA ALA A 102 -1.29 -1.55 5.93
C ALA A 102 -0.12 -0.55 5.97
N LEU A 103 0.85 -0.73 6.88
CA LEU A 103 2.04 0.12 6.94
C LEU A 103 2.85 0.08 5.63
N LEU A 104 3.04 -1.11 5.06
CA LEU A 104 3.74 -1.26 3.79
C LEU A 104 3.05 -0.50 2.66
N SER A 105 1.70 -0.47 2.63
CA SER A 105 0.95 0.28 1.61
C SER A 105 1.23 1.79 1.67
N ILE A 106 1.38 2.34 2.87
CA ILE A 106 1.75 3.74 3.08
C ILE A 106 3.17 3.99 2.57
N CYS A 107 4.12 3.11 2.94
CA CYS A 107 5.50 3.22 2.49
C CYS A 107 5.62 3.17 0.96
N VAL A 108 4.97 2.20 0.31
CA VAL A 108 4.96 2.07 -1.15
C VAL A 108 4.38 3.33 -1.79
N SER A 109 3.24 3.82 -1.29
CA SER A 109 2.64 5.05 -1.81
C SER A 109 3.54 6.28 -1.64
N ALA A 110 4.23 6.41 -0.51
CA ALA A 110 5.15 7.52 -0.25
C ALA A 110 6.38 7.46 -1.17
N VAL A 111 6.96 6.27 -1.39
CA VAL A 111 8.11 6.07 -2.29
C VAL A 111 7.72 6.32 -3.74
N SER A 112 6.62 5.71 -4.20
CA SER A 112 6.12 5.92 -5.56
C SER A 112 5.74 7.37 -5.80
N GLY A 113 5.04 8.01 -4.86
CA GLY A 113 4.71 9.44 -4.95
C GLY A 113 5.94 10.34 -4.96
N ALA A 114 6.98 9.98 -4.20
CA ALA A 114 8.26 10.69 -4.25
C ALA A 114 8.96 10.54 -5.61
N PHE A 115 8.93 9.35 -6.20
CA PHE A 115 9.48 9.10 -7.53
C PHE A 115 8.72 9.87 -8.61
N VAL A 116 7.38 9.75 -8.64
CA VAL A 116 6.50 10.43 -9.61
C VAL A 116 6.62 11.95 -9.50
N THR A 117 6.65 12.49 -8.29
CA THR A 117 6.80 13.93 -8.07
C THR A 117 8.21 14.40 -8.38
N GLY A 118 9.24 13.60 -8.06
CA GLY A 118 10.64 13.89 -8.39
C GLY A 118 10.90 14.00 -9.89
N LEU A 119 10.24 13.16 -10.69
CA LEU A 119 10.29 13.22 -12.15
C LEU A 119 9.54 14.42 -12.75
N HIS A 120 8.67 15.09 -11.99
CA HIS A 120 7.73 16.07 -12.53
C HIS A 120 7.73 17.42 -11.81
N SER A 121 8.67 17.66 -10.91
CA SER A 121 8.60 18.78 -9.98
C SER A 121 8.74 20.14 -10.69
N SER A 122 7.62 20.85 -10.85
CA SER A 122 7.54 22.27 -11.21
C SER A 122 7.59 23.13 -9.93
N LYS A 123 8.55 24.06 -9.85
CA LYS A 123 8.75 25.11 -8.82
C LYS A 123 8.00 24.92 -7.49
N LEU A 124 8.76 24.50 -6.47
CA LEU A 124 8.34 24.50 -5.06
C LEU A 124 7.88 25.90 -4.63
N ASN A 125 6.65 26.00 -4.13
CA ASN A 125 6.19 27.19 -3.44
C ASN A 125 6.84 27.21 -2.04
N ASN A 126 7.60 28.27 -1.72
CA ASN A 126 8.50 28.29 -0.55
C ASN A 126 7.79 28.47 0.80
N GLU A 127 6.49 28.74 0.82
CA GLU A 127 5.76 29.13 2.03
C GLU A 127 4.92 28.01 2.68
N ALA A 128 4.78 26.85 2.04
CA ALA A 128 3.98 25.74 2.56
C ALA A 128 4.82 24.76 3.42
N TYR A 129 4.35 24.45 4.62
CA TYR A 129 4.92 23.44 5.52
C TYR A 129 3.88 22.37 5.89
N GLY A 130 4.33 21.21 6.38
CA GLY A 130 3.44 20.15 6.87
C GLY A 130 2.62 19.48 5.77
N LEU A 131 1.42 18.98 6.12
CA LEU A 131 0.59 18.17 5.21
C LEU A 131 0.19 18.93 3.93
N ALA A 132 -0.01 20.25 4.02
CA ALA A 132 -0.34 21.11 2.89
C ALA A 132 0.77 21.15 1.82
N MET A 133 2.02 20.87 2.20
CA MET A 133 3.17 20.84 1.30
C MET A 133 3.16 19.61 0.36
N LEU A 134 2.44 18.55 0.72
CA LEU A 134 2.34 17.33 -0.08
C LEU A 134 1.51 17.52 -1.36
N SER A 135 0.76 18.61 -1.48
CA SER A 135 0.08 18.97 -2.73
C SER A 135 1.05 19.41 -3.83
N TYR A 136 2.26 19.83 -3.44
CA TYR A 136 3.25 20.45 -4.34
C TYR A 136 4.62 19.76 -4.32
N SER A 137 4.86 18.83 -3.39
CA SER A 137 6.17 18.21 -3.21
C SER A 137 6.08 16.75 -2.74
N SER A 138 7.18 16.02 -2.89
CA SER A 138 7.26 14.63 -2.45
C SER A 138 7.22 14.49 -0.93
N TYR A 139 6.74 13.33 -0.46
CA TYR A 139 6.65 13.03 0.97
C TYR A 139 7.99 13.14 1.71
N THR A 140 9.07 12.61 1.13
CA THR A 140 10.42 12.64 1.72
C THR A 140 10.94 14.06 1.89
N THR A 141 10.75 14.91 0.88
CA THR A 141 11.15 16.33 0.92
C THR A 141 10.37 17.10 1.97
N THR A 142 9.05 16.86 2.03
CA THR A 142 8.18 17.49 3.05
C THR A 142 8.61 17.07 4.45
N LEU A 143 8.86 15.79 4.67
CA LEU A 143 9.25 15.27 5.98
C LEU A 143 10.58 15.86 6.44
N ASN A 144 11.60 15.88 5.57
CA ASN A 144 12.91 16.46 5.91
C ASN A 144 12.79 17.96 6.26
N ARG A 145 11.97 18.72 5.52
CA ARG A 145 11.74 20.14 5.82
C ARG A 145 10.98 20.35 7.12
N SER A 146 9.94 19.56 7.39
CA SER A 146 9.20 19.63 8.64
C SER A 146 10.08 19.29 9.84
N VAL A 147 10.93 18.26 9.74
CA VAL A 147 11.89 17.90 10.80
C VAL A 147 12.90 19.03 11.01
N LYS A 148 13.47 19.62 9.94
CA LYS A 148 14.38 20.77 10.05
C LYS A 148 13.70 21.99 10.67
N PHE A 149 12.45 22.27 10.33
CA PHE A 149 11.68 23.37 10.90
C PHE A 149 11.44 23.17 12.40
N VAL A 150 10.98 21.97 12.80
CA VAL A 150 10.78 21.62 14.22
C VAL A 150 12.10 21.68 14.97
N TRP A 151 13.19 21.14 14.41
CA TRP A 151 14.51 21.21 15.02
C TRP A 151 14.99 22.65 15.22
N LYS A 152 14.81 23.51 14.21
CA LYS A 152 15.20 24.93 14.28
C LYS A 152 14.38 25.69 15.33
N ASN A 153 13.06 25.51 15.35
CA ASN A 153 12.19 26.13 16.35
C ASN A 153 12.47 25.61 17.77
N CYS A 154 12.80 24.32 17.91
CA CYS A 154 13.18 23.75 19.21
C CYS A 154 14.47 24.40 19.72
N LYS A 155 15.50 24.55 18.84
CA LYS A 155 16.75 25.21 19.19
C LYS A 155 16.58 26.69 19.56
N THR A 156 15.77 27.44 18.82
CA THR A 156 15.54 28.87 19.12
C THR A 156 14.76 29.08 20.41
N ASN A 157 13.76 28.24 20.71
CA ASN A 157 13.03 28.32 21.97
C ASN A 157 13.91 27.94 23.18
N PHE A 158 14.84 26.99 23.01
CA PHE A 158 15.76 26.59 24.08
C PHE A 158 16.84 27.66 24.35
N SER A 159 17.30 28.37 23.32
CA SER A 159 18.26 29.47 23.46
C SER A 159 17.65 30.77 23.99
N GLY A 160 16.33 30.93 23.99
CA GLY A 160 15.65 32.06 24.62
C GLY A 160 15.28 31.86 26.09
N LEU A 161 15.61 30.68 26.65
CA LEU A 161 15.28 30.26 28.02
C LEU A 161 16.50 30.21 28.96
N ILE A 162 17.70 30.49 28.43
CA ILE A 162 18.99 30.62 29.14
C ILE A 162 19.40 32.09 29.04
#